data_AF-A0A7W6C150-F1
#
_entry.id   AF-A0A7W6C150-F1
#
_cell.length_a   1.000
_cell.length_b   1.000
_cell.length_c   1.000
_cell.angle_alpha   90.00
_cell.angle_beta   90.00
_cell.angle_gamma   90.00
#
_symmetry.space_group_name_H-M   'P 1'
#
loop_
_entity.id
_entity.type
_entity.pdbx_description
1 polymer ?
#
loop_
_entity_poly.entity_id
_entity_poly.type
_entity_poly.pdbx_seq_one_letter_code
_entity_poly.pdbx_strand_id
1 'polypeptide(L)'
;MDHEHRMAAAKLIDGQLAGRIIRNLGQIEADFFHSAWPLSERLMHEAFLAISQVAQAPWECSEVEWSTRIVCPEWKMTKGVGTGDMRLELGELSADPDGYEHSWLAAALKAAPTQLCIAVKFRRGLQDFAEGLLQDEKAIAGLKKAGFKRDDDQGVLYVPFDIPAEIMAAGFEQNDLSKAIQPIGKAAALALAAKPELDKLLEQVRAAAKRK
;
A
#
# COMPACT_ATOMS: atom_id res chain seq x y z
N MET A 1 30.13 5.37 -13.03
CA MET A 1 29.63 6.02 -14.26
C MET A 1 30.83 6.41 -15.12
N ASP A 2 31.10 5.63 -16.17
CA ASP A 2 32.25 5.83 -17.07
C ASP A 2 31.98 6.93 -18.12
N HIS A 3 32.98 7.19 -18.97
CA HIS A 3 32.94 8.22 -20.01
C HIS A 3 31.85 7.95 -21.07
N GLU A 4 31.62 6.69 -21.44
CA GLU A 4 30.61 6.32 -22.42
C GLU A 4 29.20 6.54 -21.89
N HIS A 5 28.94 6.18 -20.63
CA HIS A 5 27.66 6.48 -19.95
C HIS A 5 27.38 7.98 -19.87
N ARG A 6 28.40 8.80 -19.57
CA ARG A 6 28.25 10.27 -19.55
C ARG A 6 27.91 10.85 -20.93
N MET A 7 28.53 10.31 -21.99
CA MET A 7 28.29 10.77 -23.36
C MET A 7 26.94 10.30 -23.91
N ALA A 8 26.49 9.12 -23.53
CA ALA A 8 25.14 8.65 -23.84
C ALA A 8 24.09 9.53 -23.16
N ALA A 9 24.25 9.82 -21.86
CA ALA A 9 23.33 10.69 -21.11
C ALA A 9 23.23 12.10 -21.70
N ALA A 10 24.35 12.70 -22.10
CA ALA A 10 24.38 14.04 -22.71
C ALA A 10 23.58 14.13 -24.02
N LYS A 11 23.48 13.03 -24.79
CA LYS A 11 22.72 12.97 -26.05
C LYS A 11 21.22 12.82 -25.86
N LEU A 12 20.77 12.49 -24.64
CA LEU A 12 19.35 12.34 -24.30
C LEU A 12 18.72 13.64 -23.80
N ILE A 13 19.51 14.72 -23.65
CA ILE A 13 19.03 15.98 -23.07
C ILE A 13 18.27 16.78 -24.13
N ASP A 14 16.94 16.79 -24.02
CA ASP A 14 16.11 17.82 -24.65
C ASP A 14 16.38 19.17 -23.97
N GLY A 15 16.94 20.12 -24.72
CA GLY A 15 17.30 21.44 -24.21
C GLY A 15 16.09 22.28 -23.75
N GLN A 16 14.90 22.10 -24.35
CA GLN A 16 13.69 22.80 -23.90
C GLN A 16 13.20 22.23 -22.57
N LEU A 17 13.20 20.90 -22.45
CA LEU A 17 12.87 20.22 -21.20
C LEU A 17 13.85 20.62 -20.08
N ALA A 18 15.15 20.56 -20.35
CA ALA A 18 16.19 20.93 -19.41
C ALA A 18 16.04 22.39 -18.96
N GLY A 19 15.81 23.32 -19.90
CA GLY A 19 15.59 24.72 -19.59
C GLY A 19 14.35 24.96 -18.71
N ARG A 20 13.25 24.20 -18.92
CA ARG A 20 12.06 24.25 -18.07
C ARG A 20 12.36 23.73 -16.66
N ILE A 21 13.04 22.59 -16.53
CA ILE A 21 13.38 22.01 -15.22
C ILE A 21 14.29 22.96 -14.43
N ILE A 22 15.39 23.43 -15.04
CA ILE A 22 16.38 24.30 -14.38
C ILE A 22 15.73 25.58 -13.86
N ARG A 23 14.85 26.21 -14.64
CA ARG A 23 14.15 27.45 -14.22
C ARG A 23 13.15 27.23 -13.08
N ASN A 24 12.65 26.01 -12.89
CA ASN A 24 11.66 25.68 -11.86
C ASN A 24 12.23 24.80 -10.74
N LEU A 25 13.55 24.56 -10.70
CA LEU A 25 14.15 23.56 -9.80
C LEU A 25 13.78 23.80 -8.34
N GLY A 26 13.85 25.05 -7.87
CA GLY A 26 13.48 25.39 -6.49
C GLY A 26 12.01 25.11 -6.16
N GLN A 27 11.09 25.29 -7.11
CA GLN A 27 9.67 24.93 -6.92
C GLN A 27 9.49 23.41 -6.90
N ILE A 28 10.17 22.69 -7.79
CA ILE A 28 10.12 21.23 -7.86
C ILE A 28 10.61 20.62 -6.54
N GLU A 29 11.73 21.11 -6.00
CA GLU A 29 12.27 20.65 -4.73
C GLU A 29 11.34 20.96 -3.56
N ALA A 30 10.75 22.16 -3.52
CA ALA A 30 9.79 22.55 -2.49
C ALA A 30 8.51 21.70 -2.55
N ASP A 31 7.93 21.52 -3.73
CA ASP A 31 6.73 20.71 -3.95
C ASP A 31 6.99 19.25 -3.59
N PHE A 32 8.16 18.72 -3.98
CA PHE A 32 8.55 17.36 -3.60
C PHE A 32 8.63 17.23 -2.07
N PHE A 33 9.34 18.14 -1.39
CA PHE A 33 9.45 18.14 0.07
C PHE A 33 8.07 18.15 0.75
N HIS A 34 7.19 19.06 0.33
CA HIS A 34 5.84 19.15 0.91
C HIS A 34 5.00 17.91 0.63
N SER A 35 5.10 17.35 -0.58
CA SER A 35 4.39 16.13 -0.96
C SER A 35 4.88 14.90 -0.19
N ALA A 36 6.20 14.74 -0.05
CA ALA A 36 6.84 13.58 0.55
C ALA A 36 6.70 13.55 2.08
N TRP A 37 6.60 14.73 2.71
CA TRP A 37 6.56 14.82 4.15
C TRP A 37 5.24 15.38 4.70
N PRO A 38 5.04 16.70 4.91
CA PRO A 38 3.90 17.19 5.69
C PRO A 38 2.53 16.81 5.12
N LEU A 39 2.37 16.75 3.79
CA LEU A 39 1.12 16.31 3.18
C LEU A 39 0.91 14.81 3.32
N SER A 40 1.97 14.01 3.11
CA SER A 40 1.93 12.56 3.27
C SER A 40 1.66 12.13 4.71
N GLU A 41 2.30 12.77 5.70
CA GLU A 41 2.08 12.50 7.12
C GLU A 41 0.62 12.78 7.52
N ARG A 42 0.08 13.93 7.07
CA ARG A 42 -1.33 14.25 7.36
C ARG A 42 -2.28 13.24 6.73
N LEU A 43 -2.03 12.86 5.48
CA LEU A 43 -2.80 11.83 4.79
C LEU A 43 -2.76 10.49 5.54
N MET A 44 -1.58 10.02 5.93
CA MET A 44 -1.42 8.71 6.58
C MET A 44 -2.07 8.68 7.97
N HIS A 45 -2.03 9.78 8.70
CA HIS A 45 -2.75 9.90 9.96
C HIS A 45 -4.27 9.85 9.78
N GLU A 46 -4.82 10.59 8.82
CA GLU A 46 -6.26 10.55 8.52
C GLU A 46 -6.70 9.18 7.99
N ALA A 47 -5.82 8.50 7.25
CA ALA A 47 -6.03 7.12 6.83
C ALA A 47 -6.15 6.19 8.03
N PHE A 48 -5.26 6.30 9.03
CA PHE A 48 -5.36 5.55 10.27
C PHE A 48 -6.69 5.78 10.99
N LEU A 49 -7.14 7.04 11.11
CA LEU A 49 -8.41 7.37 11.73
C LEU A 49 -9.59 6.74 10.97
N ALA A 50 -9.59 6.82 9.64
CA ALA A 50 -10.61 6.22 8.78
C ALA A 50 -10.70 4.70 8.95
N ILE A 51 -9.55 4.03 9.00
CA ILE A 51 -9.46 2.59 9.18
C ILE A 51 -9.92 2.19 10.57
N SER A 52 -9.50 2.94 11.60
CA SER A 52 -9.85 2.65 13.00
C SER A 52 -11.35 2.77 13.28
N GLN A 53 -12.06 3.63 12.54
CA GLN A 53 -13.52 3.74 12.64
C GLN A 53 -14.27 2.48 12.18
N VAL A 54 -13.72 1.76 11.19
CA VAL A 54 -14.35 0.55 10.64
C VAL A 54 -13.80 -0.74 11.24
N ALA A 55 -12.59 -0.71 11.79
CA ALA A 55 -11.95 -1.83 12.49
C ALA A 55 -12.53 -2.03 13.90
N GLN A 56 -13.78 -2.50 13.97
CA GLN A 56 -14.44 -2.88 15.22
C GLN A 56 -14.01 -4.28 15.69
N ALA A 57 -14.28 -4.62 16.95
CA ALA A 57 -13.96 -5.94 17.50
C ALA A 57 -14.49 -7.08 16.58
N PRO A 58 -13.70 -8.14 16.33
CA PRO A 58 -12.44 -8.50 17.00
C PRO A 58 -11.20 -7.83 16.42
N TRP A 59 -11.32 -6.94 15.44
CA TRP A 59 -10.16 -6.31 14.80
C TRP A 59 -9.45 -5.34 15.75
N GLU A 60 -8.12 -5.43 15.76
CA GLU A 60 -7.24 -4.48 16.44
C GLU A 60 -6.52 -3.65 15.36
N CYS A 61 -6.60 -2.33 15.46
CA CYS A 61 -5.93 -1.38 14.57
C CYS A 61 -4.82 -0.66 15.32
N SER A 62 -3.65 -0.52 14.69
CA SER A 62 -2.48 0.16 15.27
C SER A 62 -1.66 0.86 14.20
N GLU A 63 -1.15 2.05 14.50
CA GLU A 63 -0.07 2.67 13.74
C GLU A 63 1.25 1.94 14.05
N VAL A 64 2.01 1.59 13.02
CA VAL A 64 3.33 0.98 13.14
C VAL A 64 4.29 1.68 12.18
N GLU A 65 5.27 2.37 12.76
CA GLU A 65 6.20 3.24 12.03
C GLU A 65 5.45 4.27 11.18
N TRP A 66 5.30 4.00 9.89
CA TRP A 66 4.74 4.87 8.85
C TRP A 66 3.46 4.29 8.23
N SER A 67 2.90 3.21 8.78
CA SER A 67 1.78 2.48 8.19
C SER A 67 0.67 2.15 9.20
N THR A 68 -0.54 1.94 8.69
CA THR A 68 -1.65 1.40 9.49
C THR A 68 -1.70 -0.11 9.36
N ARG A 69 -1.73 -0.81 10.49
CA ARG A 69 -1.86 -2.26 10.56
C ARG A 69 -3.18 -2.65 11.21
N ILE A 70 -3.83 -3.66 10.63
CA ILE A 70 -5.07 -4.26 11.15
C ILE A 70 -4.84 -5.75 11.37
N VAL A 71 -5.07 -6.23 12.58
CA VAL A 71 -4.88 -7.63 12.96
C VAL A 71 -6.16 -8.20 13.57
N CYS A 72 -6.38 -9.50 13.36
CA CYS A 72 -7.37 -10.26 14.11
C CYS A 72 -6.63 -11.09 15.18
N PRO A 73 -7.02 -11.04 16.47
CA PRO A 73 -6.40 -11.84 17.53
C PRO A 73 -6.35 -13.34 17.23
N GLU A 74 -7.32 -13.88 16.49
CA GLU A 74 -7.38 -15.29 16.09
C GLU A 74 -6.28 -15.68 15.09
N TRP A 75 -5.67 -14.70 14.42
CA TRP A 75 -4.54 -14.91 13.53
C TRP A 75 -3.21 -14.95 14.27
N LYS A 76 -3.20 -14.74 15.60
CA LYS A 76 -2.00 -14.87 16.43
C LYS A 76 -1.47 -16.31 16.38
N MET A 77 -0.16 -16.44 16.55
CA MET A 77 0.48 -17.76 16.61
C MET A 77 -0.05 -18.53 17.82
N THR A 78 -0.23 -19.85 17.69
CA THR A 78 -0.51 -20.72 18.85
C THR A 78 0.61 -20.70 19.89
N LYS A 79 1.85 -20.30 19.52
CA LYS A 79 3.00 -20.11 20.41
C LYS A 79 3.88 -18.95 19.92
N GLY A 80 4.26 -18.03 20.81
CA GLY A 80 5.23 -16.94 20.57
C GLY A 80 4.67 -15.53 20.74
N VAL A 81 5.56 -14.54 20.82
CA VAL A 81 5.24 -13.11 20.92
C VAL A 81 5.29 -12.51 19.51
N GLY A 82 4.21 -11.88 19.03
CA GLY A 82 4.17 -11.28 17.69
C GLY A 82 2.79 -10.80 17.25
N THR A 83 2.74 -10.15 16.08
CA THR A 83 1.54 -9.53 15.47
C THR A 83 0.64 -10.51 14.72
N GLY A 84 0.95 -11.81 14.81
CA GLY A 84 0.21 -12.91 14.19
C GLY A 84 0.83 -13.45 12.90
N ASP A 85 0.24 -14.53 12.40
CA ASP A 85 0.65 -15.22 11.17
C ASP A 85 0.29 -14.42 9.92
N MET A 86 -0.77 -13.62 9.99
CA MET A 86 -1.30 -12.78 8.92
C MET A 86 -1.80 -11.46 9.50
N ARG A 87 -1.76 -10.40 8.69
CA ARG A 87 -2.29 -9.07 8.99
C ARG A 87 -2.74 -8.37 7.71
N LEU A 88 -3.58 -7.36 7.85
CA LEU A 88 -3.83 -6.37 6.80
C LEU A 88 -2.97 -5.14 7.10
N GLU A 89 -2.43 -4.52 6.06
CA GLU A 89 -1.55 -3.36 6.21
C GLU A 89 -1.85 -2.35 5.10
N LEU A 90 -2.03 -1.08 5.47
CA LEU A 90 -1.99 0.03 4.53
C LEU A 90 -0.56 0.12 4.00
N GLY A 91 -0.39 -0.11 2.70
CA GLY A 91 0.94 -0.16 2.11
C GLY A 91 0.95 0.27 0.65
N GLU A 92 2.16 0.37 0.12
CA GLU A 92 2.44 0.75 -1.26
C GLU A 92 2.65 -0.50 -2.13
N LEU A 93 2.15 -0.45 -3.36
CA LEU A 93 2.57 -1.30 -4.46
C LEU A 93 3.25 -0.42 -5.52
N SER A 94 4.56 -0.59 -5.70
CA SER A 94 5.35 0.16 -6.69
C SER A 94 5.65 -0.68 -7.94
N ALA A 95 5.27 -0.18 -9.11
CA ALA A 95 5.54 -0.77 -10.42
C ALA A 95 6.70 -0.09 -11.18
N ASP A 96 7.19 1.07 -10.74
CA ASP A 96 8.57 1.19 -10.26
C ASP A 96 9.76 0.49 -10.97
N PRO A 97 9.97 0.43 -12.30
CA PRO A 97 11.05 -0.40 -12.85
C PRO A 97 12.45 0.08 -12.44
N ASP A 98 12.60 1.38 -12.18
CA ASP A 98 13.85 2.01 -11.78
C ASP A 98 13.99 2.07 -10.24
N GLY A 99 12.95 1.67 -9.50
CA GLY A 99 12.95 1.59 -8.05
C GLY A 99 12.95 2.96 -7.36
N TYR A 100 12.46 4.01 -8.03
CA TYR A 100 12.35 5.32 -7.41
C TYR A 100 11.35 5.30 -6.24
N GLU A 101 11.73 5.99 -5.16
CA GLU A 101 10.82 6.21 -4.03
C GLU A 101 9.77 7.27 -4.41
N HIS A 102 8.52 6.95 -4.09
CA HIS A 102 7.38 7.84 -4.31
C HIS A 102 6.81 8.32 -2.98
N SER A 103 6.24 9.52 -2.96
CA SER A 103 5.54 10.00 -1.77
C SER A 103 4.26 9.20 -1.53
N TRP A 104 3.82 9.09 -0.27
CA TRP A 104 2.52 8.50 0.05
C TRP A 104 1.37 9.21 -0.66
N LEU A 105 1.49 10.53 -0.83
CA LEU A 105 0.54 11.31 -1.62
C LEU A 105 0.53 10.85 -3.10
N ALA A 106 1.68 10.64 -3.72
CA ALA A 106 1.75 10.11 -5.09
C ALA A 106 1.10 8.71 -5.21
N ALA A 107 1.36 7.84 -4.23
CA ALA A 107 0.75 6.51 -4.16
C ALA A 107 -0.78 6.57 -3.94
N ALA A 108 -1.27 7.47 -3.09
CA ALA A 108 -2.71 7.63 -2.82
C ALA A 108 -3.50 8.16 -4.02
N LEU A 109 -2.87 9.07 -4.78
CA LEU A 109 -3.44 9.68 -5.97
C LEU A 109 -3.18 8.87 -7.24
N LYS A 110 -2.36 7.82 -7.15
CA LYS A 110 -1.85 7.05 -8.29
C LYS A 110 -1.23 7.96 -9.37
N ALA A 111 -0.49 8.98 -8.92
CA ALA A 111 0.10 10.01 -9.77
C ALA A 111 1.44 9.59 -10.40
N ALA A 112 1.96 8.43 -9.99
CA ALA A 112 3.19 7.82 -10.45
C ALA A 112 2.95 6.29 -10.59
N PRO A 113 3.91 5.46 -11.01
CA PRO A 113 3.71 4.01 -11.13
C PRO A 113 3.73 3.34 -9.75
N THR A 114 2.90 3.85 -8.83
CA THR A 114 2.71 3.39 -7.46
C THR A 114 1.25 3.55 -7.06
N GLN A 115 0.78 2.71 -6.14
CA GLN A 115 -0.55 2.82 -5.56
C GLN A 115 -0.57 2.45 -4.08
N LEU A 116 -1.34 3.21 -3.29
CA LEU A 116 -1.72 2.76 -1.96
C LEU A 116 -2.79 1.67 -2.02
N CYS A 117 -2.75 0.76 -1.06
CA CYS A 117 -3.71 -0.32 -0.94
C CYS A 117 -3.80 -0.87 0.50
N ILE A 118 -4.81 -1.69 0.76
CA ILE A 118 -4.85 -2.56 1.95
C ILE A 118 -4.32 -3.93 1.53
N ALA A 119 -3.07 -4.23 1.86
CA ALA A 119 -2.40 -5.47 1.48
C ALA A 119 -2.52 -6.55 2.55
N VAL A 120 -2.63 -7.81 2.12
CA VAL A 120 -2.47 -8.99 2.98
C VAL A 120 -0.97 -9.23 3.16
N LYS A 121 -0.53 -9.26 4.42
CA LYS A 121 0.87 -9.55 4.77
C LYS A 121 0.93 -10.77 5.68
N PHE A 122 1.79 -11.72 5.35
CA PHE A 122 2.14 -12.84 6.22
C PHE A 122 3.41 -12.53 7.00
N ARG A 123 3.58 -13.15 8.17
CA ARG A 123 4.87 -13.09 8.87
C ARG A 123 5.96 -13.77 8.04
N ARG A 124 7.22 -13.36 8.26
CA ARG A 124 8.39 -13.87 7.52
C ARG A 124 8.45 -15.39 7.37
N GLY A 125 8.16 -16.14 8.44
CA GLY A 125 8.20 -17.61 8.42
C GLY A 125 7.09 -18.30 7.61
N LEU A 126 6.13 -17.55 7.07
CA LEU A 126 5.01 -18.07 6.26
C LEU A 126 4.99 -17.49 4.84
N GLN A 127 5.91 -16.59 4.49
CA GLN A 127 5.90 -15.87 3.21
C GLN A 127 5.95 -16.83 2.01
N ASP A 128 6.95 -17.72 1.94
CA ASP A 128 7.10 -18.66 0.83
C ASP A 128 5.86 -19.55 0.61
N PHE A 129 5.21 -19.98 1.71
CA PHE A 129 3.99 -20.80 1.63
C PHE A 129 2.79 -19.99 1.16
N ALA A 130 2.71 -18.72 1.60
CA ALA A 130 1.68 -17.80 1.15
C ALA A 130 1.85 -17.46 -0.32
N GLU A 131 3.06 -17.15 -0.79
CA GLU A 131 3.35 -16.84 -2.20
C GLU A 131 2.85 -17.96 -3.12
N GLY A 132 3.15 -19.22 -2.80
CA GLY A 132 2.66 -20.37 -3.58
C GLY A 132 1.13 -20.46 -3.63
N LEU A 133 0.44 -20.18 -2.52
CA LEU A 133 -1.02 -20.21 -2.45
C LEU A 133 -1.67 -18.99 -3.10
N LEU A 134 -1.04 -17.82 -3.06
CA LEU A 134 -1.53 -16.61 -3.72
C LEU A 134 -1.47 -16.74 -5.26
N GLN A 135 -0.62 -17.63 -5.78
CA GLN A 135 -0.62 -17.98 -7.20
C GLN A 135 -1.75 -18.95 -7.60
N ASP A 136 -2.35 -19.68 -6.65
CA ASP A 136 -3.47 -20.59 -6.91
C ASP A 136 -4.80 -19.82 -6.99
N GLU A 137 -5.32 -19.73 -8.21
CA GLU A 137 -6.61 -19.10 -8.51
C GLU A 137 -7.78 -19.66 -7.69
N LYS A 138 -7.75 -20.96 -7.34
CA LYS A 138 -8.80 -21.56 -6.51
C LYS A 138 -8.67 -21.13 -5.05
N ALA A 139 -7.45 -21.00 -4.54
CA ALA A 139 -7.20 -20.59 -3.17
C ALA A 139 -7.68 -19.14 -2.92
N ILE A 140 -7.53 -18.25 -3.90
CA ILE A 140 -7.91 -16.83 -3.77
C ILE A 140 -9.26 -16.46 -4.41
N ALA A 141 -9.99 -17.41 -4.99
CA ALA A 141 -11.26 -17.13 -5.70
C ALA A 141 -12.30 -16.42 -4.81
N GLY A 142 -12.40 -16.82 -3.53
CA GLY A 142 -13.29 -16.17 -2.55
C GLY A 142 -12.88 -14.71 -2.29
N LEU A 143 -11.59 -14.46 -2.14
CA LEU A 143 -11.03 -13.12 -1.93
C LEU A 143 -11.20 -12.22 -3.15
N LYS A 144 -11.01 -12.75 -4.37
CA LYS A 144 -11.29 -12.03 -5.62
C LYS A 144 -12.75 -11.60 -5.72
N LYS A 145 -13.69 -12.49 -5.37
CA LYS A 145 -15.13 -12.15 -5.32
C LYS A 145 -15.44 -11.11 -4.24
N ALA A 146 -14.68 -11.10 -3.15
CA ALA A 146 -14.81 -10.09 -2.11
C ALA A 146 -14.21 -8.72 -2.50
N GLY A 147 -13.50 -8.62 -3.64
CA GLY A 147 -12.93 -7.37 -4.15
C GLY A 147 -11.41 -7.25 -4.06
N PHE A 148 -10.72 -8.30 -3.61
CA PHE A 148 -9.25 -8.32 -3.64
C PHE A 148 -8.74 -8.47 -5.07
N LYS A 149 -7.60 -7.83 -5.33
CA LYS A 149 -6.77 -8.01 -6.51
C LYS A 149 -5.46 -8.70 -6.11
N ARG A 150 -4.84 -9.35 -7.08
CA ARG A 150 -3.46 -9.85 -6.97
C ARG A 150 -2.57 -8.98 -7.84
N ASP A 151 -1.44 -8.59 -7.30
CA ASP A 151 -0.32 -8.07 -8.06
C ASP A 151 0.53 -9.28 -8.49
N ASP A 152 0.56 -9.57 -9.79
CA ASP A 152 1.21 -10.77 -10.31
C ASP A 152 2.74 -10.67 -10.21
N ASP A 153 3.28 -9.46 -10.30
CA ASP A 153 4.73 -9.19 -10.27
C ASP A 153 5.29 -9.29 -8.85
N GLN A 154 4.58 -8.75 -7.86
CA GLN A 154 4.99 -8.75 -6.46
C GLN A 154 4.39 -9.91 -5.64
N GLY A 155 3.45 -10.67 -6.20
CA GLY A 155 2.76 -11.75 -5.50
C GLY A 155 1.91 -11.26 -4.32
N VAL A 156 1.48 -10.00 -4.33
CA VAL A 156 0.73 -9.39 -3.22
C VAL A 156 -0.78 -9.44 -3.48
N LEU A 157 -1.54 -9.90 -2.51
CA LEU A 157 -3.00 -9.81 -2.52
C LEU A 157 -3.44 -8.55 -1.76
N TYR A 158 -4.32 -7.74 -2.34
CA TYR A 158 -4.67 -6.43 -1.79
C TYR A 158 -6.06 -5.96 -2.17
N VAL A 159 -6.61 -5.01 -1.43
CA VAL A 159 -7.80 -4.25 -1.81
C VAL A 159 -7.35 -2.90 -2.39
N PRO A 160 -7.62 -2.61 -3.67
CA PRO A 160 -7.28 -1.33 -4.27
C PRO A 160 -8.22 -0.22 -3.79
N PHE A 161 -7.70 0.99 -3.76
CA PHE A 161 -8.51 2.21 -3.75
C PHE A 161 -7.74 3.32 -4.46
N ASP A 162 -8.46 4.34 -4.89
CA ASP A 162 -7.91 5.55 -5.47
C ASP A 162 -8.58 6.76 -4.83
N ILE A 163 -7.80 7.82 -4.63
CA ILE A 163 -8.32 9.11 -4.18
C ILE A 163 -8.19 10.09 -5.34
N PRO A 164 -9.30 10.65 -5.86
CA PRO A 164 -9.22 11.65 -6.91
C PRO A 164 -8.41 12.89 -6.45
N ALA A 165 -7.46 13.32 -7.27
CA ALA A 165 -6.56 14.44 -6.95
C ALA A 165 -7.30 15.72 -6.55
N GLU A 166 -8.36 16.08 -7.28
CA GLU A 166 -9.17 17.27 -6.98
C GLU A 166 -9.90 17.18 -5.63
N ILE A 167 -10.33 15.98 -5.22
CA ILE A 167 -10.98 15.78 -3.91
C ILE A 167 -9.94 15.92 -2.79
N MET A 168 -8.73 15.39 -3.00
CA MET A 168 -7.62 15.55 -2.05
C MET A 168 -7.19 17.01 -1.92
N ALA A 169 -6.98 17.69 -3.06
CA ALA A 169 -6.60 19.10 -3.09
C ALA A 169 -7.63 19.98 -2.37
N ALA A 170 -8.91 19.83 -2.71
CA ALA A 170 -10.00 20.54 -2.03
C ALA A 170 -10.04 20.27 -0.53
N GLY A 171 -9.73 19.03 -0.10
CA GLY A 171 -9.67 18.68 1.32
C GLY A 171 -8.51 19.37 2.06
N PHE A 172 -7.34 19.52 1.44
CA PHE A 172 -6.25 20.31 2.00
C PHE A 172 -6.57 21.81 2.04
N GLU A 173 -7.15 22.36 0.97
CA GLU A 173 -7.58 23.77 0.91
C GLU A 173 -8.61 24.12 1.99
N GLN A 174 -9.50 23.18 2.30
CA GLN A 174 -10.56 23.34 3.30
C GLN A 174 -10.13 22.90 4.70
N ASN A 175 -8.93 22.33 4.84
CA ASN A 175 -8.46 21.67 6.07
C ASN A 175 -9.45 20.61 6.59
N ASP A 176 -10.08 19.86 5.67
CA ASP A 176 -11.02 18.77 5.93
C ASP A 176 -10.82 17.64 4.90
N LEU A 177 -10.15 16.57 5.31
CA LEU A 177 -9.88 15.41 4.47
C LEU A 177 -10.99 14.35 4.54
N SER A 178 -12.10 14.59 5.24
CA SER A 178 -13.15 13.59 5.50
C SER A 178 -13.71 12.93 4.24
N LYS A 179 -13.85 13.69 3.14
CA LYS A 179 -14.28 13.16 1.83
C LYS A 179 -13.17 12.42 1.11
N ALA A 180 -11.95 12.95 1.16
CA ALA A 180 -10.78 12.39 0.48
C ALA A 180 -10.40 11.00 1.03
N ILE A 181 -10.57 10.77 2.33
CA ILE A 181 -10.22 9.51 3.01
C ILE A 181 -11.31 8.43 2.96
N GLN A 182 -12.52 8.74 2.50
CA GLN A 182 -13.60 7.74 2.39
C GLN A 182 -13.22 6.47 1.60
N PRO A 183 -12.49 6.55 0.47
CA PRO A 183 -12.06 5.36 -0.26
C PRO A 183 -11.21 4.41 0.61
N ILE A 184 -10.36 4.94 1.48
CA ILE A 184 -9.52 4.14 2.40
C ILE A 184 -10.40 3.38 3.39
N GLY A 185 -11.32 4.08 4.07
CA GLY A 185 -12.25 3.45 5.01
C GLY A 185 -13.13 2.38 4.35
N LYS A 186 -13.59 2.61 3.11
CA LYS A 186 -14.35 1.62 2.33
C LYS A 186 -13.51 0.39 1.97
N ALA A 187 -12.27 0.59 1.54
CA ALA A 187 -11.36 -0.52 1.23
C ALA A 187 -11.04 -1.36 2.47
N ALA A 188 -10.81 -0.71 3.61
CA ALA A 188 -10.64 -1.39 4.88
C ALA A 188 -11.90 -2.18 5.27
N ALA A 189 -13.08 -1.57 5.25
CA ALA A 189 -14.34 -2.25 5.57
C ALA A 189 -14.57 -3.48 4.67
N LEU A 190 -14.28 -3.39 3.38
CA LEU A 190 -14.35 -4.50 2.43
C LEU A 190 -13.35 -5.61 2.79
N ALA A 191 -12.10 -5.26 3.11
CA ALA A 191 -11.08 -6.22 3.53
C ALA A 191 -11.50 -6.96 4.82
N LEU A 192 -12.05 -6.24 5.80
CA LEU A 192 -12.52 -6.81 7.07
C LEU A 192 -13.75 -7.71 6.87
N ALA A 193 -14.67 -7.34 5.97
CA ALA A 193 -15.82 -8.18 5.64
C ALA A 193 -15.42 -9.51 4.99
N ALA A 194 -14.25 -9.58 4.36
CA ALA A 194 -13.70 -10.80 3.77
C ALA A 194 -13.07 -11.77 4.80
N LYS A 195 -13.24 -11.54 6.12
CA LYS A 195 -12.69 -12.39 7.19
C LYS A 195 -12.82 -13.90 6.92
N PRO A 196 -13.99 -14.44 6.54
CA PRO A 196 -14.13 -15.89 6.37
C PRO A 196 -13.23 -16.46 5.26
N GLU A 197 -12.97 -15.70 4.20
CA GLU A 197 -12.08 -16.11 3.12
C GLU A 197 -10.60 -15.91 3.49
N LEU A 198 -10.29 -14.86 4.27
CA LEU A 198 -8.96 -14.65 4.84
C LEU A 198 -8.60 -15.76 5.84
N ASP A 199 -9.54 -16.17 6.70
CA ASP A 199 -9.36 -17.27 7.65
C ASP A 199 -9.03 -18.58 6.90
N LYS A 200 -9.79 -18.91 5.84
CA LYS A 200 -9.52 -20.09 4.99
C LYS A 200 -8.14 -20.04 4.35
N LEU A 201 -7.74 -18.89 3.80
CA LEU A 201 -6.39 -18.72 3.23
C LEU A 201 -5.31 -18.95 4.28
N LEU A 202 -5.45 -18.35 5.46
CA LEU A 202 -4.51 -18.51 6.57
C LEU A 202 -4.40 -19.97 7.01
N GLU A 203 -5.51 -20.70 7.11
CA GLU A 203 -5.51 -22.13 7.44
C GLU A 203 -4.76 -22.96 6.40
N GLN A 204 -4.96 -22.68 5.11
CA GLN A 204 -4.21 -23.34 4.02
C GLN A 204 -2.71 -23.08 4.12
N VAL A 205 -2.31 -21.82 4.38
CA VAL A 205 -0.90 -21.44 4.57
C VAL A 205 -0.30 -22.17 5.77
N ARG A 206 -1.01 -22.20 6.90
CA ARG A 206 -0.59 -22.94 8.11
C ARG A 206 -0.48 -24.44 7.85
N ALA A 207 -1.40 -25.02 7.08
CA ALA A 207 -1.38 -26.44 6.73
C ALA A 207 -0.21 -26.78 5.81
N ALA A 208 0.10 -25.93 4.83
CA ALA A 208 1.27 -26.09 3.96
C ALA A 208 2.58 -26.06 4.77
N ALA A 209 2.69 -25.13 5.72
CA ALA A 209 3.87 -24.99 6.57
C ALA A 209 4.10 -26.21 7.50
N LYS A 210 3.04 -26.90 7.94
CA LYS A 210 3.14 -28.10 8.82
C LYS A 210 3.56 -29.38 8.09
N ARG A 211 3.43 -29.42 6.76
CA ARG A 211 3.77 -30.62 5.94
C ARG A 211 5.26 -30.70 5.58
N LYS A 212 6.04 -29.70 5.97
CA LYS A 212 7.49 -29.61 5.78
C LYS A 212 8.20 -29.93 7.09
#